data_AF-T0L085-F1
#
_entry.id   AF-T0L085-F1
#
_cell.length_a   1.000
_cell.length_b   1.000
_cell.length_c   1.000
_cell.angle_alpha   90.00
_cell.angle_beta   90.00
_cell.angle_gamma   90.00
#
_symmetry.space_group_name_H-M   'P 1'
#
loop_
_entity.id
_entity.type
_entity.pdbx_description
1 polymer ?
#
loop_
_entity_poly.entity_id
_entity_poly.type
_entity_poly.pdbx_seq_one_letter_code
_entity_poly.pdbx_strand_id
1 'polypeptide(L)'
;MGSIPERAPVEVSVAIQANDSKSVVDLSNSIGSLGAAYSPEDNDGRLKLLEQARSLVTALETPRETMIRHLWAQPAASFSIAAGVKSGLWKFMANNPGPKTIAELSNALNFDVDVLSRLLRHLAAMGYLREVGPDEYEAINFTKALSLPIISDGYSCV
;
A
#
# COMPACT_ATOMS: atom_id res chain seq x y z
N MET A 1 28.33 36.15 4.33
CA MET A 1 27.78 34.82 4.00
C MET A 1 28.49 34.34 2.75
N GLY A 2 29.27 33.26 2.83
CA GLY A 2 30.00 32.74 1.67
C GLY A 2 29.03 32.15 0.66
N SER A 3 29.18 32.51 -0.61
CA SER A 3 28.40 31.97 -1.72
C SER A 3 28.68 30.46 -1.86
N ILE A 4 27.62 29.65 -1.89
CA ILE A 4 27.72 28.21 -2.18
C ILE A 4 28.28 28.09 -3.61
N PRO A 5 29.37 27.34 -3.84
CA PRO A 5 29.92 27.17 -5.17
C PRO A 5 28.88 26.52 -6.10
N GLU A 6 28.74 27.09 -7.30
CA GLU A 6 27.80 26.62 -8.33
C GLU A 6 28.21 25.21 -8.78
N ARG A 7 27.41 24.21 -8.40
CA ARG A 7 27.64 22.80 -8.74
C ARG A 7 26.95 22.49 -10.06
N ALA A 8 27.59 21.69 -10.92
CA ALA A 8 26.99 21.26 -12.18
C ALA A 8 25.57 20.68 -11.95
N PRO A 9 24.61 20.98 -12.85
CA PRO A 9 23.24 20.49 -12.70
C PRO A 9 23.19 18.97 -12.66
N VAL A 10 22.24 18.42 -11.89
CA VAL A 10 21.98 16.97 -11.89
C VAL A 10 21.36 16.58 -13.23
N GLU A 11 21.91 15.55 -13.87
CA GLU A 11 21.40 15.01 -15.14
C GLU A 11 19.97 14.46 -14.99
N VAL A 12 19.10 14.74 -15.96
CA VAL A 12 17.68 14.32 -15.94
C VAL A 12 17.55 12.79 -15.97
N SER A 13 18.52 12.08 -16.55
CA SER A 13 18.56 10.62 -16.62
C SER A 13 18.54 9.94 -15.25
N VAL A 14 19.00 10.63 -14.19
CA VAL A 14 18.94 10.13 -12.81
C VAL A 14 17.51 9.81 -12.38
N ALA A 15 16.50 10.54 -12.89
CA ALA A 15 15.10 10.35 -12.50
C ALA A 15 14.48 9.03 -13.00
N ILE A 16 15.08 8.39 -14.00
CA ILE A 16 14.58 7.17 -14.65
C ILE A 16 15.48 5.95 -14.43
N GLN A 17 16.51 6.09 -13.60
CA GLN A 17 17.37 4.99 -13.18
C GLN A 17 16.96 4.51 -11.78
N ALA A 18 17.17 3.22 -11.52
CA ALA A 18 16.93 2.65 -10.20
C ALA A 18 17.83 3.32 -9.15
N ASN A 19 17.32 3.50 -7.93
CA ASN A 19 18.05 4.19 -6.87
C ASN A 19 19.37 3.49 -6.50
N ASP A 20 19.40 2.16 -6.50
CA ASP A 20 20.61 1.38 -6.21
C ASP A 20 20.61 0.01 -6.90
N SER A 21 20.99 -0.01 -8.18
CA SER A 21 21.11 -1.26 -8.94
C SER A 21 22.17 -2.23 -8.41
N LYS A 22 23.14 -1.77 -7.60
CA LYS A 22 24.26 -2.60 -7.15
C LYS A 22 23.86 -3.53 -6.01
N SER A 23 22.98 -3.08 -5.10
CA SER A 23 22.53 -3.88 -3.96
C SER A 23 21.41 -4.87 -4.30
N VAL A 24 20.77 -4.77 -5.48
CA VAL A 24 19.61 -5.60 -5.88
C VAL A 24 19.89 -7.10 -5.75
N VAL A 25 21.06 -7.57 -6.20
CA VAL A 25 21.41 -9.00 -6.16
C VAL A 25 21.54 -9.48 -4.71
N ASP A 26 22.26 -8.73 -3.89
CA ASP A 26 22.50 -9.08 -2.48
C ASP A 26 21.19 -9.05 -1.68
N LEU A 27 20.36 -8.03 -1.88
CA LEU A 27 19.04 -7.90 -1.24
C LEU A 27 18.11 -9.05 -1.65
N SER A 28 18.10 -9.43 -2.92
CA SER A 28 17.31 -10.57 -3.42
C SER A 28 17.75 -11.90 -2.80
N ASN A 29 19.05 -12.15 -2.71
CA ASN A 29 19.61 -13.34 -2.08
C ASN A 29 19.30 -13.40 -0.57
N SER A 30 19.36 -12.25 0.10
CA SER A 30 19.00 -12.09 1.52
C SER A 30 17.52 -12.43 1.76
N ILE A 31 16.62 -11.92 0.92
CA ILE A 31 15.18 -12.25 0.95
C ILE A 31 14.96 -13.74 0.73
N GLY A 32 15.65 -14.35 -0.25
CA GLY A 32 15.54 -15.79 -0.50
C GLY A 32 15.94 -16.64 0.71
N SER A 33 17.03 -16.25 1.38
CA SER A 33 17.54 -16.94 2.57
C SER A 33 16.61 -16.78 3.78
N LEU A 34 16.16 -15.55 4.06
CA LEU A 34 15.23 -15.26 5.15
C LEU A 34 13.84 -15.87 4.90
N GLY A 35 13.39 -15.86 3.65
CA GLY A 35 12.12 -16.45 3.22
C GLY A 35 12.07 -17.97 3.42
N ALA A 36 13.19 -18.67 3.20
CA ALA A 36 13.28 -20.11 3.45
C ALA A 36 13.13 -20.49 4.93
N ALA A 37 13.51 -19.58 5.85
CA ALA A 37 13.38 -19.77 7.29
C ALA A 37 12.11 -19.13 7.88
N TYR A 38 11.22 -18.58 7.04
CA TYR A 38 10.04 -17.85 7.52
C TYR A 38 9.09 -18.75 8.33
N SER A 39 8.70 -18.26 9.50
CA SER A 39 7.68 -18.87 10.35
C SER A 39 6.67 -17.81 10.81
N PRO A 40 5.36 -18.06 10.77
CA PRO A 40 4.34 -17.12 11.25
C PRO A 40 4.49 -16.73 12.73
N GLU A 41 5.10 -17.59 13.54
CA GLU A 41 5.30 -17.38 14.98
C GLU A 41 6.58 -16.57 15.30
N ASP A 42 7.48 -16.42 14.33
CA ASP A 42 8.73 -15.67 14.51
C ASP A 42 8.58 -14.22 14.06
N ASN A 43 8.20 -13.36 15.00
CA ASN A 43 8.04 -11.94 14.72
C ASN A 43 9.35 -11.23 14.37
N ASP A 44 10.50 -11.67 14.90
CA ASP A 44 11.80 -11.08 14.57
C ASP A 44 12.22 -11.42 13.14
N GLY A 45 12.08 -12.70 12.75
CA GLY A 45 12.26 -13.16 11.38
C GLY A 45 11.34 -12.43 10.39
N ARG A 46 10.06 -12.26 10.75
CA ARG A 46 9.09 -11.46 9.95
C ARG A 46 9.56 -10.02 9.76
N LEU A 47 10.07 -9.37 10.81
CA LEU A 47 10.55 -7.97 10.73
C LEU A 47 11.80 -7.85 9.86
N LYS A 48 12.77 -8.75 10.01
CA LYS A 48 13.98 -8.79 9.18
C LYS A 48 13.65 -8.99 7.70
N LEU A 49 12.77 -9.95 7.39
CA LEU A 49 12.34 -10.19 6.02
C LEU A 49 11.61 -8.96 5.43
N LEU A 50 10.75 -8.32 6.21
CA LEU A 50 10.04 -7.11 5.79
C LEU A 50 10.99 -5.93 5.52
N GLU A 51 12.01 -5.75 6.36
CA GLU A 51 13.05 -4.74 6.16
C GLU A 51 13.78 -4.95 4.84
N GLN A 52 14.25 -6.18 4.57
CA GLN A 52 14.95 -6.50 3.33
C GLN A 52 14.06 -6.33 2.09
N ALA A 53 12.78 -6.73 2.17
CA ALA A 53 11.81 -6.53 1.10
C ALA A 53 11.60 -5.04 0.78
N ARG A 54 11.48 -4.18 1.80
CA ARG A 54 11.37 -2.74 1.61
C ARG A 54 12.63 -2.15 0.98
N SER A 55 13.80 -2.56 1.46
CA SER A 55 15.09 -2.13 0.89
C SER A 55 15.21 -2.52 -0.58
N LEU A 56 14.80 -3.74 -0.95
CA LEU A 56 14.81 -4.17 -2.36
C LEU A 56 13.88 -3.32 -3.22
N VAL A 57 12.66 -3.05 -2.74
CA VAL A 57 11.72 -2.16 -3.44
C VAL A 57 12.32 -0.77 -3.62
N THR A 58 12.86 -0.17 -2.57
CA THR A 58 13.50 1.16 -2.66
C THR A 58 14.69 1.17 -3.60
N ALA A 59 15.51 0.12 -3.64
CA ALA A 59 16.66 0.00 -4.52
C ALA A 59 16.26 -0.09 -6.01
N LEU A 60 15.18 -0.82 -6.31
CA LEU A 60 14.65 -1.01 -7.67
C LEU A 60 13.89 0.19 -8.20
N GLU A 61 13.14 0.88 -7.33
CA GLU A 61 12.34 2.02 -7.73
C GLU A 61 13.20 3.14 -8.31
N THR A 62 12.68 3.76 -9.36
CA THR A 62 13.20 5.03 -9.85
C THR A 62 12.69 6.19 -8.99
N PRO A 63 13.40 7.34 -8.96
CA PRO A 63 12.88 8.55 -8.33
C PRO A 63 11.52 8.97 -8.90
N ARG A 64 11.31 8.81 -10.21
CA ARG A 64 10.04 9.13 -10.87
C ARG A 64 8.89 8.25 -10.37
N GLU A 65 9.07 6.94 -10.29
CA GLU A 65 8.05 6.03 -9.76
C GLU A 65 7.75 6.33 -8.30
N THR A 66 8.77 6.64 -7.51
CA THR A 66 8.62 7.09 -6.12
C THR A 66 7.72 8.31 -6.03
N MET A 67 7.93 9.32 -6.87
CA MET A 67 7.10 10.51 -6.90
C MET A 67 5.67 10.24 -7.39
N ILE A 68 5.47 9.36 -8.38
CA ILE A 68 4.14 8.96 -8.83
C ILE A 68 3.35 8.32 -7.68
N ARG A 69 3.99 7.44 -6.90
CA ARG A 69 3.36 6.84 -5.71
C ARG A 69 2.94 7.90 -4.68
N HIS A 70 3.83 8.83 -4.36
CA HIS A 70 3.58 9.86 -3.34
C HIS A 70 2.52 10.87 -3.77
N LEU A 71 2.50 11.26 -5.05
CA LEU A 71 1.62 12.33 -5.52
C LEU A 71 0.27 11.84 -6.01
N TRP A 72 0.22 10.65 -6.61
CA TRP A 72 -1.00 10.16 -7.26
C TRP A 72 -1.60 8.97 -6.50
N ALA A 73 -0.80 7.94 -6.21
CA ALA A 73 -1.35 6.70 -5.68
C ALA A 73 -1.73 6.79 -4.19
N GLN A 74 -0.81 7.25 -3.36
CA GLN A 74 -0.95 7.27 -1.90
C GLN A 74 -2.00 8.29 -1.40
N PRO A 75 -2.10 9.51 -1.94
CA PRO A 75 -3.14 10.45 -1.54
C PRO A 75 -4.54 9.95 -1.92
N ALA A 76 -4.69 9.40 -3.13
CA ALA A 76 -5.94 8.80 -3.57
C ALA A 76 -6.34 7.60 -2.69
N ALA A 77 -5.40 6.74 -2.32
CA ALA A 77 -5.66 5.62 -1.42
C ALA A 77 -6.07 6.09 -0.01
N SER A 78 -5.40 7.12 0.51
CA SER A 78 -5.72 7.72 1.81
C SER A 78 -7.14 8.30 1.82
N PHE A 79 -7.52 8.99 0.75
CA PHE A 79 -8.89 9.46 0.56
C PHE A 79 -9.89 8.30 0.51
N SER A 80 -9.62 7.24 -0.27
CA SER A 80 -10.49 6.06 -0.35
C SER A 80 -10.66 5.36 1.00
N ILE A 81 -9.58 5.27 1.80
CA ILE A 81 -9.61 4.72 3.16
C ILE A 81 -10.53 5.55 4.05
N ALA A 82 -10.36 6.87 4.07
CA ALA A 82 -11.20 7.77 4.86
C ALA A 82 -12.67 7.75 4.41
N ALA A 83 -12.93 7.69 3.10
CA ALA A 83 -14.27 7.54 2.55
C ALA A 83 -14.93 6.24 3.02
N GLY A 84 -14.19 5.12 3.00
CA GLY A 84 -14.67 3.82 3.49
C GLY A 84 -14.91 3.78 5.00
N VAL A 85 -14.13 4.54 5.79
CA VAL A 85 -14.39 4.71 7.24
C VAL A 85 -15.71 5.45 7.45
N LYS A 86 -15.88 6.59 6.77
CA LYS A 86 -17.07 7.46 6.90
C LYS A 86 -18.36 6.79 6.40
N SER A 87 -18.28 5.98 5.34
CA SER A 87 -19.44 5.25 4.81
C SER A 87 -19.78 3.99 5.61
N GLY A 88 -18.91 3.56 6.53
CA GLY A 88 -19.08 2.29 7.25
C GLY A 88 -18.70 1.05 6.45
N LEU A 89 -18.09 1.21 5.27
CA LEU A 89 -17.66 0.11 4.40
C LEU A 89 -16.77 -0.91 5.10
N TRP A 90 -15.75 -0.46 5.82
CA TRP A 90 -14.82 -1.37 6.49
C TRP A 90 -15.49 -2.16 7.63
N LYS A 91 -16.42 -1.53 8.35
CA LYS A 91 -17.23 -2.20 9.38
C LYS A 91 -18.15 -3.24 8.74
N PHE A 92 -18.79 -2.90 7.63
CA PHE A 92 -19.66 -3.83 6.90
C PHE A 92 -18.89 -5.06 6.40
N MET A 93 -17.72 -4.86 5.76
CA MET A 93 -16.89 -5.97 5.27
C MET A 93 -16.29 -6.82 6.40
N ALA A 94 -15.95 -6.20 7.55
CA ALA A 94 -15.46 -6.94 8.71
C ALA A 94 -16.54 -7.83 9.34
N ASN A 95 -17.78 -7.33 9.41
CA ASN A 95 -18.92 -8.07 9.96
C ASN A 95 -19.48 -9.13 9.00
N ASN A 96 -19.23 -8.99 7.69
CA ASN A 96 -19.71 -9.89 6.65
C ASN A 96 -18.51 -10.47 5.89
N PRO A 97 -17.78 -11.44 6.47
CA PRO A 97 -16.55 -11.96 5.90
C PRO A 97 -16.79 -12.67 4.56
N GLY A 98 -15.75 -12.67 3.73
CA GLY A 98 -15.75 -13.26 2.40
C GLY A 98 -15.75 -12.22 1.27
N PRO A 99 -15.66 -12.65 0.01
CA PRO A 99 -15.74 -11.78 -1.15
C PRO A 99 -17.09 -11.07 -1.23
N LYS A 100 -17.08 -9.82 -1.70
CA LYS A 100 -18.27 -8.97 -1.89
C LYS A 100 -18.20 -8.28 -3.23
N THR A 101 -19.31 -8.32 -3.96
CA THR A 101 -19.44 -7.60 -5.21
C THR A 101 -19.68 -6.10 -4.96
N ILE A 102 -19.29 -5.25 -5.91
CA ILE A 102 -19.59 -3.81 -5.83
C ILE A 102 -21.09 -3.56 -5.71
N ALA A 103 -21.92 -4.34 -6.42
CA ALA A 103 -23.37 -4.20 -6.38
C ALA A 103 -23.93 -4.48 -4.97
N GLU A 104 -23.44 -5.53 -4.30
CA GLU A 104 -23.83 -5.82 -2.91
C GLU A 104 -23.44 -4.70 -1.96
N LEU A 105 -22.19 -4.23 -2.05
CA LEU A 105 -21.67 -3.17 -1.17
C LEU A 105 -22.40 -1.84 -1.40
N SER A 106 -22.63 -1.49 -2.66
CA SER A 106 -23.39 -0.29 -3.05
C SER A 106 -24.81 -0.32 -2.49
N ASN A 107 -25.52 -1.44 -2.68
CA ASN A 107 -26.89 -1.59 -2.18
C ASN A 107 -26.95 -1.55 -0.64
N ALA A 108 -26.00 -2.20 0.04
CA ALA A 108 -25.97 -2.26 1.50
C ALA A 108 -25.64 -0.91 2.16
N LEU A 109 -24.79 -0.10 1.52
CA LEU A 109 -24.27 1.15 2.09
C LEU A 109 -24.90 2.40 1.47
N ASN A 110 -25.82 2.24 0.51
CA ASN A 110 -26.36 3.31 -0.32
C ASN A 110 -25.24 4.18 -0.93
N PHE A 111 -24.18 3.52 -1.41
CA PHE A 111 -23.00 4.15 -2.00
C PHE A 111 -23.14 4.08 -3.52
N ASP A 112 -22.81 5.16 -4.23
CA ASP A 112 -22.74 5.15 -5.69
C ASP A 112 -21.83 4.02 -6.25
N VAL A 113 -22.39 3.22 -7.16
CA VAL A 113 -21.73 2.01 -7.72
C VAL A 113 -20.42 2.37 -8.42
N ASP A 114 -20.44 3.41 -9.25
CA ASP A 114 -19.29 3.78 -10.10
C ASP A 114 -18.15 4.36 -9.27
N VAL A 115 -18.48 5.22 -8.30
CA VAL A 115 -17.49 5.75 -7.35
C VAL A 115 -16.91 4.60 -6.53
N LEU A 116 -17.74 3.70 -5.99
CA LEU A 116 -17.26 2.59 -5.17
C LEU A 116 -16.35 1.64 -5.96
N SER A 117 -16.72 1.28 -7.20
CA SER A 117 -15.87 0.44 -8.07
C SER A 117 -14.49 1.08 -8.28
N ARG A 118 -14.44 2.38 -8.57
CA ARG A 118 -13.17 3.11 -8.76
C ARG A 118 -12.32 3.13 -7.50
N LEU A 119 -12.93 3.35 -6.32
CA LEU A 119 -12.22 3.38 -5.05
C LEU A 119 -11.63 2.00 -4.71
N LEU A 120 -12.42 0.93 -4.82
CA LEU A 120 -11.97 -0.41 -4.47
C LEU A 120 -10.93 -0.96 -5.45
N ARG A 121 -11.07 -0.67 -6.74
CA ARG A 121 -10.07 -1.04 -7.76
C ARG A 121 -8.71 -0.39 -7.49
N HIS A 122 -8.71 0.89 -7.12
CA HIS A 122 -7.48 1.59 -6.72
C HIS A 122 -6.86 0.97 -5.47
N LEU A 123 -7.67 0.69 -4.44
CA LEU A 123 -7.20 0.07 -3.20
C LEU A 123 -6.69 -1.36 -3.41
N ALA A 124 -7.32 -2.14 -4.29
CA ALA A 124 -6.88 -3.47 -4.65
C ALA A 124 -5.54 -3.44 -5.42
N ALA A 125 -5.39 -2.52 -6.38
CA ALA A 125 -4.12 -2.32 -7.11
C ALA A 125 -2.96 -1.92 -6.17
N MET A 126 -3.27 -1.21 -5.08
CA MET A 126 -2.31 -0.84 -4.02
C MET A 126 -2.08 -1.94 -2.98
N GLY A 127 -2.77 -3.08 -3.08
CA GLY A 127 -2.64 -4.20 -2.15
C GLY A 127 -3.33 -4.04 -0.79
N TYR A 128 -4.23 -3.05 -0.66
CA TYR A 128 -5.03 -2.86 0.56
C TYR A 128 -6.26 -3.77 0.61
N LEU A 129 -6.69 -4.30 -0.54
CA LEU A 129 -7.77 -5.25 -0.68
C LEU A 129 -7.33 -6.37 -1.62
N ARG A 130 -8.03 -7.51 -1.56
CA ARG A 130 -7.85 -8.59 -2.53
C ARG A 130 -8.98 -8.54 -3.54
N GLU A 131 -8.66 -8.37 -4.82
CA GLU A 131 -9.61 -8.57 -5.91
C GLU A 131 -9.67 -10.07 -6.23
N VAL A 132 -10.85 -10.67 -6.06
CA VAL A 132 -11.07 -12.12 -6.26
C VAL A 132 -11.69 -12.39 -7.62
N GLY A 133 -12.41 -11.41 -8.18
CA GLY A 133 -13.03 -11.45 -9.48
C GLY A 133 -13.40 -10.05 -9.97
N PRO A 134 -13.97 -9.93 -11.18
CA PRO A 134 -14.40 -8.65 -11.73
C PRO A 134 -15.40 -7.97 -10.80
N ASP A 135 -15.02 -6.79 -10.29
CA ASP A 135 -15.81 -6.01 -9.32
C ASP A 135 -16.18 -6.80 -8.05
N GLU A 136 -15.32 -7.74 -7.63
CA GLU A 136 -15.48 -8.56 -6.44
C GLU A 136 -14.23 -8.50 -5.55
N TYR A 137 -14.42 -8.06 -4.30
CA TYR A 137 -13.32 -7.74 -3.40
C TYR A 137 -13.47 -8.40 -2.04
N GLU A 138 -12.36 -8.83 -1.45
CA GLU A 138 -12.28 -9.43 -0.13
C GLU A 138 -11.40 -8.57 0.80
N ALA A 139 -11.87 -8.38 2.04
CA ALA A 139 -11.13 -7.69 3.08
C ALA A 139 -9.97 -8.54 3.63
N ILE A 140 -8.80 -7.93 3.73
CA ILE A 140 -7.60 -8.52 4.36
C ILE A 140 -7.43 -7.98 5.78
N ASN A 141 -6.42 -8.46 6.51
CA ASN A 141 -6.18 -8.04 7.90
C ASN A 141 -6.09 -6.51 8.06
N PHE A 142 -5.49 -5.82 7.10
CA PHE A 142 -5.42 -4.35 7.09
C PHE A 142 -6.81 -3.69 7.04
N THR A 143 -7.63 -3.99 6.05
CA THR A 143 -8.96 -3.36 5.92
C THR A 143 -9.95 -3.80 7.00
N LYS A 144 -9.79 -5.01 7.54
CA LYS A 144 -10.49 -5.43 8.76
C LYS A 144 -10.09 -4.56 9.96
N ALA A 145 -8.80 -4.25 10.12
CA ALA A 145 -8.32 -3.40 11.20
C ALA A 145 -8.88 -1.96 11.12
N LEU A 146 -9.16 -1.43 9.92
CA LEU A 146 -9.78 -0.10 9.75
C LEU A 146 -11.20 0.00 10.35
N SER A 147 -11.85 -1.13 10.67
CA SER A 147 -13.12 -1.15 11.40
C SER A 147 -12.95 -0.84 12.90
N LEU A 148 -11.75 -0.98 13.44
CA LEU A 148 -11.41 -0.70 14.83
C LEU A 148 -11.22 0.82 15.02
N PRO A 149 -11.89 1.45 16.01
CA PRO A 149 -11.76 2.89 16.23
C PRO A 149 -10.33 3.38 16.44
N ILE A 150 -9.46 2.55 17.02
CA ILE A 150 -8.06 2.88 17.31
C ILE A 150 -7.14 2.86 16.07
N ILE A 151 -7.56 2.23 14.96
CA ILE A 151 -6.78 2.06 13.71
C ILE A 151 -7.50 2.69 12.51
N SER A 152 -8.56 3.46 12.72
CA SER A 152 -9.42 3.96 11.64
C SER A 152 -8.72 5.06 10.79
N ASP A 153 -9.42 6.08 10.30
CA ASP A 153 -8.81 7.13 9.46
C ASP A 153 -7.83 8.07 10.22
N GLY A 154 -7.57 7.81 11.50
CA GLY A 154 -6.55 8.49 12.29
C GLY A 154 -6.23 7.74 13.59
N TYR A 155 -5.04 8.02 14.15
CA TYR A 155 -4.67 7.59 15.48
C TYR A 155 -5.06 8.68 16.48
N SER A 156 -5.90 8.34 17.46
CA SER A 156 -6.05 9.18 18.64
C SER A 156 -4.72 9.21 19.39
N CYS A 157 -4.10 10.39 19.48
CA CYS A 157 -3.00 10.60 20.41
C CYS A 157 -3.55 10.37 21.82
N VAL A 158 -2.99 9.38 22.52
CA VAL A 158 -3.15 9.21 23.97
C VAL A 158 -2.19 10.11 24.70
#